data_AF-A0A7W3NUK5-F1
#
_entry.id   AF-A0A7W3NUK5-F1
#
_cell.length_a   1.000
_cell.length_b   1.000
_cell.length_c   1.000
_cell.angle_alpha   90.00
_cell.angle_beta   90.00
_cell.angle_gamma   90.00
#
_symmetry.space_group_name_H-M   'P 1'
#
loop_
_entity.id
_entity.type
_entity.pdbx_description
1 polymer ?
#
loop_
_entity_poly.entity_id
_entity_poly.type
_entity_poly.pdbx_seq_one_letter_code
_entity_poly.pdbx_strand_id
1 'polypeptide(L)'
;MRATVDHPCPKAAIDDAIARLTALTGTQPRLVREPGAVRIETDVTENLLERWDQLLSVLELGTAFGLTDTATGQIAWLSFTAGGGKPS
;
A
#
# COMPACT_ATOMS: atom_id res chain seq x y z
N MET A 1 32.37 2.52 4.91
CA MET A 1 31.31 2.80 5.91
C MET A 1 29.98 2.57 5.20
N ARG A 2 29.37 1.38 5.34
CA ARG A 2 28.08 1.08 4.71
C ARG A 2 26.99 1.43 5.71
N ALA A 3 26.13 2.40 5.36
CA ALA A 3 24.89 2.62 6.08
C ALA A 3 24.04 1.36 5.94
N THR A 4 23.82 0.65 7.04
CA THR A 4 22.74 -0.32 7.13
C THR A 4 21.45 0.46 6.94
N VAL A 5 20.82 0.30 5.78
CA VAL A 5 19.44 0.72 5.59
C VAL A 5 18.65 -0.08 6.62
N ASP A 6 18.25 0.58 7.70
CA ASP A 6 17.27 0.08 8.66
C ASP A 6 16.02 -0.17 7.83
N HIS A 7 15.86 -1.41 7.36
CA HIS A 7 14.64 -1.77 6.66
C HIS A 7 13.56 -1.69 7.73
N PRO A 8 12.57 -0.79 7.61
CA PRO A 8 11.46 -0.81 8.54
C PRO A 8 10.92 -2.23 8.56
N CYS A 9 10.81 -2.82 9.75
CA CYS A 9 10.18 -4.13 9.91
C CYS A 9 8.90 -4.14 9.07
N PRO A 10 8.65 -5.15 8.21
CA PRO A 10 7.55 -5.12 7.26
C PRO A 10 6.21 -4.74 7.90
N LYS A 11 6.02 -5.13 9.17
CA LYS A 11 4.88 -4.76 10.00
C LYS A 11 4.72 -3.24 10.20
N ALA A 12 5.78 -2.50 10.52
CA ALA A 12 5.70 -1.06 10.75
C ALA A 12 5.32 -0.30 9.48
N ALA A 13 5.85 -0.71 8.32
CA ALA A 13 5.47 -0.15 7.03
C ALA A 13 4.01 -0.46 6.65
N ILE A 14 3.56 -1.69 6.92
CA ILE A 14 2.16 -2.09 6.75
C ILE A 14 1.24 -1.26 7.66
N ASP A 15 1.58 -1.12 8.94
CA ASP A 15 0.78 -0.35 9.91
C ASP A 15 0.72 1.15 9.53
N ASP A 16 1.81 1.74 9.04
CA ASP A 16 1.86 3.13 8.54
C ASP A 16 0.99 3.31 7.28
N ALA A 17 1.10 2.41 6.30
CA ALA A 17 0.27 2.45 5.10
C ALA A 17 -1.23 2.34 5.44
N ILE A 18 -1.59 1.45 6.37
CA ILE A 18 -2.97 1.35 6.88
C ILE A 18 -3.42 2.67 7.49
N ALA A 19 -2.63 3.25 8.38
CA ALA A 19 -3.00 4.50 9.05
C ALA A 19 -3.22 5.64 8.05
N ARG A 20 -2.35 5.77 7.05
CA ARG A 20 -2.47 6.82 6.01
C ARG A 20 -3.68 6.60 5.10
N LEU A 21 -3.95 5.37 4.66
CA LEU A 21 -5.15 5.07 3.87
C LEU A 21 -6.43 5.28 4.68
N THR A 22 -6.45 4.92 5.96
CA THR A 22 -7.59 5.19 6.85
C THR A 22 -7.82 6.69 7.01
N ALA A 23 -6.75 7.48 7.19
CA ALA A 23 -6.86 8.94 7.28
C ALA A 23 -7.36 9.58 5.97
N LEU A 24 -6.97 9.02 4.82
CA LEU A 24 -7.32 9.54 3.51
C LEU A 24 -8.76 9.18 3.09
N THR A 25 -9.19 7.97 3.40
CA THR A 25 -10.47 7.42 2.94
C THR A 25 -11.57 7.51 4.00
N GLY A 26 -11.20 7.70 5.28
CA GLY A 26 -12.11 7.56 6.42
C GLY A 26 -12.55 6.12 6.69
N THR A 27 -12.00 5.14 5.97
CA THR A 27 -12.39 3.74 6.04
C THR A 27 -11.18 2.84 6.26
N GLN A 28 -11.36 1.76 7.00
CA GLN A 28 -10.29 0.79 7.23
C GLN A 28 -9.99 0.04 5.90
N PRO A 29 -8.75 0.10 5.37
CA PRO A 29 -8.39 -0.65 4.18
C PRO A 29 -8.41 -2.16 4.43
N ARG A 30 -8.68 -2.92 3.37
CA ARG A 30 -8.73 -4.38 3.38
C ARG A 30 -7.31 -4.93 3.33
N LEU A 31 -7.02 -5.93 4.18
CA LEU A 31 -5.73 -6.61 4.19
C LEU A 31 -5.87 -7.99 3.57
N VAL A 32 -5.16 -8.24 2.48
CA VAL A 32 -5.14 -9.51 1.76
C VAL A 32 -3.78 -10.15 1.95
N ARG A 33 -3.76 -11.36 2.49
CA ARG A 33 -2.53 -12.15 2.64
C ARG A 33 -2.32 -13.00 1.40
N GLU A 34 -1.18 -12.82 0.75
CA GLU A 34 -0.76 -13.58 -0.43
C GLU A 34 0.45 -14.47 -0.07
N PRO A 35 0.72 -15.53 -0.83
CA PRO A 35 1.96 -16.30 -0.66
C PRO A 35 3.19 -15.39 -0.83
N GLY A 36 3.89 -15.09 0.27
CA GLY A 36 5.09 -14.26 0.27
C GLY A 36 4.85 -12.74 0.23
N ALA A 37 3.61 -12.28 0.32
CA ALA A 37 3.30 -10.85 0.33
C ALA A 37 2.08 -10.49 1.17
N VAL A 38 1.98 -9.22 1.55
CA VAL A 38 0.77 -8.63 2.14
C VAL A 38 0.33 -7.49 1.25
N ARG A 39 -0.89 -7.59 0.74
CA ARG A 39 -1.54 -6.56 -0.08
C ARG A 39 -2.56 -5.81 0.75
N ILE A 40 -2.57 -4.49 0.61
CA ILE A 40 -3.49 -3.58 1.28
C ILE A 40 -4.33 -2.93 0.19
N GLU A 41 -5.64 -2.93 0.34
CA GLU A 41 -6.60 -2.52 -0.69
C GLU A 41 -7.59 -1.49 -0.16
N THR A 42 -7.92 -0.51 -1.00
CA THR A 42 -8.98 0.46 -0.74
C THR A 42 -9.81 0.69 -1.99
N ASP A 43 -11.11 0.92 -1.82
CA ASP A 43 -11.98 1.29 -2.93
C ASP A 43 -11.67 2.71 -3.38
N VAL A 44 -11.56 2.91 -4.70
CA VAL A 44 -11.41 4.23 -5.27
C VAL A 44 -12.78 4.89 -5.32
N THR A 45 -12.98 5.84 -4.41
CA THR A 45 -14.17 6.71 -4.35
C THR A 45 -13.90 8.05 -5.03
N GLU A 46 -14.95 8.81 -5.32
CA GLU A 46 -14.83 10.15 -5.93
C GLU A 46 -13.98 11.10 -5.06
N ASN A 47 -14.17 11.09 -3.73
CA ASN A 47 -13.33 11.88 -2.81
C ASN A 47 -11.85 11.44 -2.83
N LEU A 48 -11.57 10.17 -3.13
CA LEU A 48 -10.20 9.68 -3.26
C LEU A 48 -9.54 10.15 -4.57
N LEU A 49 -10.32 10.29 -5.64
CA LEU A 49 -9.86 10.86 -6.92
C LEU A 49 -9.48 12.33 -6.79
N GLU A 50 -10.20 13.11 -5.98
CA GLU A 50 -9.82 14.51 -5.68
C GLU A 50 -8.50 14.63 -4.90
N ARG A 51 -8.05 13.54 -4.29
CA ARG A 51 -6.82 13.47 -3.48
C ARG A 51 -5.80 12.53 -4.10
N TRP A 52 -5.81 12.42 -5.43
CA TRP A 52 -5.03 11.42 -6.17
C TRP A 52 -3.54 11.41 -5.83
N ASP A 53 -2.89 12.59 -5.75
CA ASP A 53 -1.47 12.67 -5.40
C ASP A 53 -1.16 12.15 -3.99
N GLN A 54 -2.08 12.35 -3.04
CA GLN A 54 -1.95 11.83 -1.68
C GLN A 54 -2.13 10.32 -1.66
N LEU A 55 -3.10 9.79 -2.42
CA LEU A 55 -3.25 8.34 -2.59
C LEU A 55 -1.97 7.74 -3.19
N LEU A 56 -1.46 8.30 -4.28
CA LEU A 56 -0.27 7.81 -4.96
C LEU A 56 0.93 7.78 -4.02
N SER A 57 1.14 8.83 -3.23
CA SER A 57 2.21 8.90 -2.23
C SER A 57 2.13 7.79 -1.16
N VAL A 58 0.92 7.31 -0.85
CA VAL A 58 0.73 6.17 0.06
C VAL A 58 0.96 4.85 -0.66
N LEU A 59 0.49 4.71 -1.91
CA LEU A 59 0.71 3.51 -2.71
C LEU A 59 2.20 3.22 -2.96
N GLU A 60 2.99 4.28 -3.18
CA GLU A 60 4.44 4.22 -3.40
C GLU A 60 5.23 3.68 -2.18
N LEU A 61 4.62 3.56 -1.01
CA LEU A 61 5.25 2.91 0.14
C LEU A 61 5.45 1.40 -0.07
N GLY A 62 4.63 0.79 -0.93
CA GLY A 62 4.71 -0.64 -1.23
C GLY A 62 5.89 -1.01 -2.12
N THR A 63 6.31 -2.27 -2.05
CA THR A 63 7.25 -2.87 -3.03
C THR A 63 6.66 -2.94 -4.44
N ALA A 64 5.33 -3.00 -4.54
CA ALA A 64 4.56 -2.90 -5.77
C ALA A 64 3.22 -2.23 -5.44
N PHE A 65 2.62 -1.56 -6.41
CA PHE A 65 1.29 -0.96 -6.28
C PHE A 65 0.59 -0.90 -7.62
N GLY A 66 -0.72 -0.66 -7.58
CA GLY A 66 -1.50 -0.46 -8.80
C GLY A 66 -2.98 -0.27 -8.54
N LEU A 67 -3.71 -0.46 -9.64
CA LEU A 67 -5.16 -0.41 -9.69
C LEU A 67 -5.70 -1.75 -10.20
N THR A 68 -6.89 -2.11 -9.78
CA THR A 68 -7.62 -3.27 -10.29
C THR A 68 -9.06 -2.85 -10.54
N ASP A 69 -9.51 -2.97 -11.78
CA ASP A 69 -10.92 -2.79 -12.12
C ASP A 69 -11.75 -3.96 -11.59
N THR A 70 -12.93 -3.64 -11.09
CA THR A 70 -13.92 -4.58 -10.58
C THR A 70 -15.26 -4.32 -11.24
N ALA A 71 -16.21 -5.24 -11.08
CA ALA A 71 -17.57 -5.06 -11.61
C ALA A 71 -18.29 -3.81 -11.07
N THR A 72 -17.88 -3.30 -9.91
CA THR A 72 -18.56 -2.21 -9.19
C THR A 72 -17.73 -0.93 -9.07
N GLY A 73 -16.52 -0.89 -9.63
CA GLY A 73 -15.60 0.25 -9.48
C GLY A 73 -14.14 -0.18 -9.56
N GLN A 74 -13.24 0.60 -8.97
CA GLN A 74 -11.81 0.36 -9.01
C GLN A 74 -11.24 0.20 -7.60
N ILE A 75 -10.29 -0.71 -7.43
CA ILE A 75 -9.55 -0.91 -6.19
C ILE A 75 -8.12 -0.40 -6.39
N ALA A 76 -7.67 0.48 -5.51
CA ALA A 76 -6.27 0.85 -5.38
C ALA A 76 -5.59 -0.07 -4.37
N TRP A 77 -4.37 -0.51 -4.69
CA TRP A 77 -3.66 -1.46 -3.86
C TRP A 77 -2.16 -1.20 -3.82
N LEU A 78 -1.56 -1.54 -2.69
CA LEU A 78 -0.11 -1.65 -2.51
C LEU A 78 0.24 -2.98 -1.87
N SER A 79 1.41 -3.51 -2.17
CA SER A 79 1.87 -4.81 -1.70
C SER A 79 3.28 -4.73 -1.11
N PHE A 80 3.48 -5.41 0.01
CA PHE A 80 4.75 -5.59 0.69
C PHE A 80 5.18 -7.05 0.58
N THR A 81 6.23 -7.34 -0.19
CA THR A 81 6.80 -8.70 -0.28
C THR A 81 7.65 -9.01 0.95
N ALA A 82 7.43 -10.18 1.56
CA ALA A 82 8.29 -10.74 2.60
C ALA A 82 9.58 -11.29 1.97
N GLY A 83 10.49 -10.40 1.58
CA GLY A 83 11.76 -10.79 0.96
C GLY A 83 11.99 -10.07 -0.35
N GLY A 84 12.28 -8.78 -0.28
CA GLY A 84 12.58 -7.94 -1.44
C GLY A 84 13.68 -6.94 -1.14
N GLY A 85 14.73 -7.37 -0.45
CA GLY A 85 16.04 -6.74 -0.68
C GLY A 85 16.29 -6.86 -2.18
N LYS A 86 16.29 -5.72 -2.86
CA LYS A 86 16.47 -5.58 -4.31
C LYS A 86 17.48 -6.64 -4.81
N PRO A 87 17.12 -7.53 -5.77
CA PRO A 87 18.14 -8.37 -6.39
C PRO A 87 19.14 -7.40 -7.05
N SER A 88 20.35 -7.38 -6.50
CA SER A 88 21.50 -6.65 -7.06
C SER A 88 22.10 -7.47 -8.19
#